data_AF-A0A0D2HY70-F1
#
_entry.id   AF-A0A0D2HY70-F1
#
_cell.length_a   1.000
_cell.length_b   1.000
_cell.length_c   1.000
_cell.angle_alpha   90.00
_cell.angle_beta   90.00
_cell.angle_gamma   90.00
#
_symmetry.space_group_name_H-M   'P 1'
#
loop_
_entity.id
_entity.type
_entity.pdbx_description
1 polymer ?
#
loop_
_entity_poly.entity_id
_entity_poly.type
_entity_poly.pdbx_seq_one_letter_code
_entity_poly.pdbx_strand_id
1 'polypeptide(L)'
;MPRPQLRQTASITDLRFTLRRVFGKAAFRPLQEEIITAVLAGHDVFLCAATSFGKSLCYQLPAVVSLGVTVVISPLLALMENQVQAAKSLGIAVKSINGKTEWSEKVRIETDLLCGHPETKLLYVTPELCAQDRFRKLIMKVHRQGQLVRIAVDEAHCISEWGHDFRPCYKELVWLKTNLTCPTVPMMAVTATATKQVREDIFKFLSLDIDKTKCFSTSTARPNIHYEIQYFSESNPKNGQDDLFPYLLAKLDFMHQRRLIKLRYQKEQCATATVPPITGIIYVPLRATADTLASELTAAGIRACAYHAGLDMEKREKIQRTFIRYATSNPHLLQVDDDQSMMSSFNIICATTAFGMGIDVPTIRFVIHYGLPRGMESFTQESGRAGRDNKAASSIIMYTREDKERCEYRTTCEAAKNKSRAKTESRFQSLRSIVEFCENTDCCRHMLVSRYFGDKSGSAECRLACDVCKEGPAKLKKRKEKGLATEAEAMEFTQREPILDYESE
;
A
#
# COMPACT_ATOMS: atom_id res chain seq x y z
N MET A 1 22.57 28.55 -40.12
CA MET A 1 21.74 28.98 -38.99
C MET A 1 21.08 27.75 -38.38
N PRO A 2 21.19 27.51 -37.06
CA PRO A 2 20.43 26.45 -36.41
C PRO A 2 18.94 26.77 -36.55
N ARG A 3 18.15 25.82 -37.06
CA ARG A 3 16.69 25.97 -37.17
C ARG A 3 16.14 26.27 -35.76
N PRO A 4 15.28 27.29 -35.60
CA PRO A 4 14.63 27.51 -34.31
C PRO A 4 13.86 26.25 -33.94
N GLN A 5 14.02 25.79 -32.69
CA GLN A 5 13.22 24.70 -32.15
C GLN A 5 11.75 25.06 -32.33
N LEU A 6 11.03 24.26 -33.10
CA LEU A 6 9.57 24.31 -33.14
C LEU A 6 9.08 23.99 -31.73
N ARG A 7 8.82 25.02 -30.92
CA ARG A 7 7.97 24.86 -29.74
C ARG A 7 6.62 24.43 -30.29
N GLN A 8 6.22 23.19 -30.00
CA GLN A 8 4.83 22.77 -30.19
C GLN A 8 3.98 23.84 -29.51
N THR A 9 3.23 24.59 -30.32
CA THR A 9 2.25 25.55 -29.85
C THR A 9 1.44 24.86 -28.78
N ALA A 10 1.42 25.45 -27.58
CA ALA A 10 0.58 25.01 -26.49
C ALA A 10 -0.87 25.06 -26.97
N SER A 11 -1.36 23.94 -27.52
CA SER A 11 -2.77 23.59 -27.42
C SER A 11 -3.09 23.84 -25.96
N ILE A 12 -3.98 24.80 -25.69
CA ILE A 12 -4.58 24.99 -24.37
C ILE A 12 -5.42 23.74 -24.16
N THR A 13 -4.76 22.64 -23.85
CA THR A 13 -5.42 21.38 -23.56
C THR A 13 -6.03 21.59 -22.20
N ASP A 14 -7.34 21.79 -22.17
CA ASP A 14 -8.07 21.88 -20.92
C ASP A 14 -7.92 20.56 -20.17
N LEU A 15 -7.00 20.54 -19.20
CA LEU A 15 -6.70 19.38 -18.37
C LEU A 15 -7.95 18.91 -17.64
N ARG A 16 -8.85 19.84 -17.27
CA ARG A 16 -10.09 19.56 -16.58
C ARG A 16 -11.12 18.93 -17.53
N PHE A 17 -11.12 19.33 -18.80
CA PHE A 17 -11.92 18.66 -19.83
C PHE A 17 -11.48 17.20 -20.00
N THR A 18 -10.19 16.95 -20.19
CA THR A 18 -9.66 15.57 -20.33
C THR A 18 -9.93 14.73 -19.07
N LEU A 19 -9.77 15.33 -17.89
CA LEU A 19 -10.09 14.69 -16.61
C LEU A 19 -11.56 14.23 -16.54
N ARG A 20 -12.50 15.10 -16.91
CA ARG A 20 -13.93 14.77 -16.89
C ARG A 20 -14.29 13.76 -17.98
N ARG A 21 -13.83 13.98 -19.21
CA ARG A 21 -14.23 13.19 -20.39
C ARG A 21 -13.63 11.79 -20.42
N VAL A 22 -12.33 11.67 -20.12
CA VAL A 22 -11.61 10.38 -20.23
C VAL A 22 -11.60 9.65 -18.90
N PHE A 23 -11.32 10.36 -17.80
CA PHE A 23 -11.15 9.73 -16.49
C PHE A 23 -12.41 9.74 -15.62
N GLY A 24 -13.50 10.40 -16.06
CA GLY A 24 -14.77 10.44 -15.33
C GLY A 24 -14.71 11.13 -13.97
N LYS A 25 -13.70 11.99 -13.73
CA LYS A 25 -13.50 12.66 -12.43
C LYS A 25 -13.98 14.11 -12.49
N ALA A 26 -14.71 14.53 -11.46
CA ALA A 26 -15.29 15.87 -11.39
C ALA A 26 -14.23 16.99 -11.26
N ALA A 27 -13.19 16.76 -10.44
CA ALA A 27 -12.14 17.73 -10.17
C ALA A 27 -10.82 17.05 -9.78
N PHE A 28 -9.72 17.79 -9.91
CA PHE A 28 -8.41 17.39 -9.40
C PHE A 28 -8.39 17.44 -7.86
N ARG A 29 -7.64 16.53 -7.25
CA ARG A 29 -7.26 16.65 -5.85
C ARG A 29 -6.18 17.71 -5.69
N PRO A 30 -5.98 18.27 -4.48
CA PRO A 30 -4.90 19.23 -4.22
C PRO A 30 -3.55 18.75 -4.77
N LEU A 31 -2.76 19.66 -5.34
CA LEU A 31 -1.47 19.43 -6.01
C LEU A 31 -1.50 18.60 -7.31
N GLN A 32 -2.55 17.83 -7.62
CA GLN A 32 -2.55 16.99 -8.84
C GLN A 32 -2.42 17.83 -10.12
N GLU A 33 -3.16 18.94 -10.22
CA GLU A 33 -3.12 19.82 -11.39
C GLU A 33 -1.73 20.47 -11.57
N GLU A 34 -1.10 20.89 -10.47
CA GLU A 34 0.25 21.45 -10.47
C GLU A 34 1.30 20.42 -10.91
N ILE A 35 1.23 19.19 -10.38
CA ILE A 35 2.12 18.09 -10.77
C ILE A 35 1.97 17.80 -12.26
N ILE A 36 0.74 17.62 -12.74
CA ILE A 36 0.45 17.34 -14.16
C ILE A 36 0.97 18.45 -15.06
N THR A 37 0.83 19.71 -14.64
CA THR A 37 1.34 20.87 -15.39
C THR A 37 2.86 20.87 -15.45
N ALA A 38 3.55 20.60 -14.35
CA ALA A 38 5.01 20.47 -14.32
C ALA A 38 5.51 19.31 -15.20
N VAL A 39 4.79 18.19 -15.16
CA VAL A 39 5.04 17.02 -16.02
C VAL A 39 4.90 17.45 -17.50
N LEU A 40 3.79 18.05 -17.91
CA LEU A 40 3.56 18.52 -19.28
C LEU A 40 4.56 19.60 -19.75
N ALA A 41 5.07 20.43 -18.85
CA ALA A 41 6.12 21.41 -19.14
C ALA A 41 7.50 20.78 -19.41
N GLY A 42 7.64 19.46 -19.27
CA GLY A 42 8.88 18.73 -19.56
C GLY A 42 9.87 18.68 -18.39
N HIS A 43 9.43 18.97 -17.16
CA HIS A 43 10.28 18.81 -15.99
C HIS A 43 10.42 17.33 -15.59
N ASP A 44 11.57 16.99 -15.03
CA ASP A 44 11.70 15.80 -14.19
C ASP A 44 10.90 16.01 -12.91
N VAL A 45 10.21 14.96 -12.45
CA VAL A 45 9.29 15.06 -11.30
C VAL A 45 9.51 13.92 -10.33
N PHE A 46 9.65 14.26 -9.05
CA PHE A 46 9.57 13.31 -7.95
C PHE A 46 8.26 13.53 -7.18
N LEU A 47 7.43 12.50 -7.08
CA LEU A 47 6.16 12.53 -6.36
C LEU A 47 6.16 11.49 -5.23
N CYS A 48 6.19 11.98 -3.98
CA CYS A 48 5.91 11.17 -2.80
C CYS A 48 4.50 11.50 -2.30
N ALA A 49 3.54 10.61 -2.51
CA ALA A 49 2.16 10.86 -2.09
C ALA A 49 1.40 9.59 -1.72
N ALA A 50 0.56 9.68 -0.69
CA ALA A 50 -0.18 8.55 -0.14
C ALA A 50 -0.89 7.69 -1.22
N THR A 51 -1.15 6.41 -0.93
CA THR A 51 -1.79 5.49 -1.91
C THR A 51 -3.11 6.03 -2.43
N SER A 52 -3.89 6.71 -1.58
CA SER A 52 -5.16 7.33 -1.94
C SER A 52 -5.03 8.64 -2.70
N PHE A 53 -3.83 9.19 -2.95
CA PHE A 53 -3.65 10.44 -3.69
C PHE A 53 -4.08 10.30 -5.16
N GLY A 54 -3.96 9.11 -5.75
CA GLY A 54 -4.23 8.88 -7.17
C GLY A 54 -3.01 9.19 -8.06
N LYS A 55 -1.83 8.71 -7.64
CA LYS A 55 -0.53 8.93 -8.32
C LYS A 55 -0.55 8.56 -9.81
N SER A 56 -1.26 7.50 -10.19
CA SER A 56 -1.34 7.04 -11.59
C SER A 56 -1.90 8.09 -12.53
N LEU A 57 -2.86 8.91 -12.06
CA LEU A 57 -3.41 10.00 -12.85
C LEU A 57 -2.34 11.02 -13.27
N CYS A 58 -1.33 11.24 -12.41
CA CYS A 58 -0.28 12.23 -12.65
C CYS A 58 0.64 11.88 -13.82
N TYR A 59 0.72 10.62 -14.24
CA TYR A 59 1.44 10.20 -15.45
C TYR A 59 0.50 9.74 -16.58
N GLN A 60 -0.68 9.21 -16.26
CA GLN A 60 -1.65 8.75 -17.27
C GLN A 60 -2.30 9.92 -18.02
N LEU A 61 -2.73 10.97 -17.32
CA LEU A 61 -3.38 12.11 -17.99
C LEU A 61 -2.41 12.84 -18.94
N PRO A 62 -1.15 13.14 -18.55
CA PRO A 62 -0.16 13.67 -19.48
C PRO A 62 0.08 12.79 -20.71
N ALA A 63 0.05 11.46 -20.55
CA ALA A 63 0.22 10.53 -21.67
C ALA A 63 -0.94 10.59 -22.68
N VAL A 64 -2.17 10.81 -22.20
CA VAL A 64 -3.35 10.98 -23.07
C VAL A 64 -3.31 12.32 -23.81
N VAL A 65 -2.83 13.38 -23.14
CA VAL A 65 -2.75 14.73 -23.72
C VAL A 65 -1.59 14.87 -24.72
N SER A 66 -0.48 14.16 -24.49
CA SER A 66 0.73 14.30 -25.30
C SER A 66 0.66 13.51 -26.61
N LEU A 67 1.36 14.01 -27.63
CA LEU A 67 1.61 13.28 -28.87
C LEU A 67 2.86 12.41 -28.70
N GLY A 68 2.69 11.09 -28.83
CA GLY A 68 3.72 10.09 -28.63
C GLY A 68 3.39 9.14 -27.47
N VAL A 69 4.42 8.44 -26.98
CA VAL A 69 4.33 7.34 -26.02
C VAL A 69 4.95 7.76 -24.69
N THR A 70 4.24 7.45 -23.61
CA THR A 70 4.81 7.43 -22.25
C THR A 70 5.10 5.98 -21.85
N VAL A 71 6.36 5.70 -21.48
CA VAL A 71 6.76 4.39 -20.98
C VAL A 71 6.64 4.39 -19.45
N VAL A 72 5.87 3.44 -18.91
CA VAL A 72 5.67 3.26 -17.47
C VAL A 72 6.38 1.99 -17.01
N ILE A 73 7.36 2.16 -16.13
CA ILE A 73 8.14 1.06 -15.54
C ILE A 73 7.48 0.72 -14.21
N SER A 74 7.06 -0.53 -14.04
CA SER A 74 6.39 -0.99 -12.81
C SER A 74 7.02 -2.28 -12.28
N PRO A 75 7.18 -2.45 -10.95
CA PRO A 75 7.87 -3.61 -10.38
C PRO A 75 7.17 -4.94 -10.62
N LEU A 76 5.84 -4.96 -10.71
CA LEU A 76 5.07 -6.20 -10.64
C LEU A 76 4.06 -6.33 -11.78
N LEU A 77 3.99 -7.53 -12.33
CA LEU A 77 3.04 -7.89 -13.37
C LEU A 77 1.59 -7.63 -12.94
N ALA A 78 1.23 -7.98 -11.70
CA ALA A 78 -0.12 -7.75 -11.18
C ALA A 78 -0.49 -6.26 -11.11
N LEU A 79 0.47 -5.38 -10.77
CA LEU A 79 0.25 -3.93 -10.78
C LEU A 79 0.02 -3.42 -12.21
N MET A 80 0.84 -3.89 -13.15
CA MET A 80 0.70 -3.55 -14.57
C MET A 80 -0.64 -4.02 -15.12
N GLU A 81 -1.02 -5.28 -14.88
CA GLU A 81 -2.28 -5.88 -15.35
C GLU A 81 -3.48 -5.03 -14.88
N ASN A 82 -3.54 -4.69 -13.58
CA ASN A 82 -4.61 -3.85 -13.03
C ASN A 82 -4.67 -2.45 -13.68
N GLN A 83 -3.51 -1.79 -13.85
CA GLN A 83 -3.46 -0.45 -14.44
C GLN A 83 -3.81 -0.45 -15.93
N VAL A 84 -3.34 -1.46 -16.67
CA VAL A 84 -3.63 -1.64 -18.10
C VAL A 84 -5.12 -1.92 -18.30
N GLN A 85 -5.72 -2.81 -17.49
CA GLN A 85 -7.17 -3.08 -17.57
C GLN A 85 -7.99 -1.83 -17.23
N ALA A 86 -7.64 -1.10 -16.17
CA ALA A 86 -8.31 0.15 -15.81
C ALA A 86 -8.22 1.18 -16.95
N ALA A 87 -7.03 1.41 -17.51
CA ALA A 87 -6.85 2.33 -18.63
C ALA A 87 -7.59 1.88 -19.91
N LYS A 88 -7.63 0.58 -20.22
CA LYS A 88 -8.43 0.02 -21.32
C LYS A 88 -9.92 0.29 -21.13
N SER A 89 -10.43 0.13 -19.90
CA SER A 89 -11.85 0.39 -19.60
C SER A 89 -12.25 1.85 -19.79
N LEU A 90 -11.28 2.77 -19.70
CA LEU A 90 -11.46 4.20 -19.99
C LEU A 90 -11.27 4.54 -21.48
N GLY A 91 -11.04 3.54 -22.35
CA GLY A 91 -10.78 3.74 -23.78
C GLY A 91 -9.40 4.29 -24.10
N ILE A 92 -8.44 4.24 -23.15
CA ILE A 92 -7.08 4.72 -23.37
C ILE A 92 -6.28 3.66 -24.16
N ALA A 93 -5.56 4.09 -25.19
CA ALA A 93 -4.65 3.24 -25.95
C ALA A 93 -3.42 2.85 -25.10
N VAL A 94 -3.54 1.74 -24.37
CA VAL A 94 -2.52 1.23 -23.46
C VAL A 94 -2.11 -0.19 -23.85
N LYS A 95 -0.80 -0.46 -23.78
CA LYS A 95 -0.21 -1.77 -24.02
C LYS A 95 0.77 -2.13 -22.91
N SER A 96 1.09 -3.41 -22.79
CA SER A 96 2.10 -3.91 -21.85
C SER A 96 2.96 -4.98 -22.49
N ILE A 97 4.27 -4.88 -22.32
CA ILE A 97 5.22 -5.93 -22.71
C ILE A 97 5.82 -6.53 -21.44
N ASN A 98 5.58 -7.83 -21.25
CA ASN A 98 6.14 -8.58 -20.13
C ASN A 98 6.38 -10.06 -20.51
N GLY A 99 6.72 -10.89 -19.51
CA GLY A 99 7.00 -12.32 -19.69
C GLY A 99 5.79 -13.14 -20.17
N LYS A 100 4.55 -12.68 -19.91
CA LYS A 100 3.31 -13.34 -20.34
C LYS A 100 2.78 -12.85 -21.68
N THR A 101 3.31 -11.74 -22.21
CA THR A 101 2.86 -11.21 -23.51
C THR A 101 3.29 -12.16 -24.62
N GLU A 102 2.32 -12.66 -25.39
CA GLU A 102 2.55 -13.52 -26.56
C GLU A 102 3.47 -12.85 -27.59
N TRP A 103 4.21 -13.67 -28.33
CA TRP A 103 5.17 -13.17 -29.31
C TRP A 103 4.50 -12.38 -30.45
N SER A 104 3.33 -12.82 -30.92
CA SER A 104 2.52 -12.13 -31.94
C SER A 104 2.14 -10.71 -31.49
N GLU A 105 1.65 -10.56 -30.25
CA GLU A 105 1.29 -9.27 -29.68
C GLU A 105 2.54 -8.40 -29.42
N LYS A 106 3.67 -8.98 -29.01
CA LYS A 106 4.95 -8.25 -28.90
C LYS A 106 5.35 -7.64 -30.24
N VAL A 107 5.31 -8.41 -31.33
CA VAL A 107 5.64 -7.93 -32.68
C VAL A 107 4.68 -6.82 -33.11
N ARG A 108 3.38 -6.97 -32.82
CA ARG A 108 2.37 -5.94 -33.11
C ARG A 108 2.65 -4.64 -32.38
N ILE A 109 2.94 -4.70 -31.08
CA ILE A 109 3.29 -3.51 -30.28
C ILE A 109 4.59 -2.89 -30.79
N GLU A 110 5.64 -3.69 -31.07
CA GLU A 110 6.90 -3.17 -31.62
C GLU A 110 6.69 -2.47 -32.97
N THR A 111 5.82 -3.01 -33.83
CA THR A 111 5.49 -2.43 -35.14
C THR A 111 4.74 -1.10 -35.00
N ASP A 112 3.75 -1.03 -34.09
CA ASP A 112 3.04 0.22 -33.77
C ASP A 112 4.02 1.28 -33.24
N LEU A 113 4.91 0.92 -32.32
CA LEU A 113 5.90 1.85 -31.78
C LEU A 113 6.87 2.39 -32.84
N LEU A 114 7.20 1.59 -33.85
CA LEU A 114 8.16 1.93 -34.90
C LEU A 114 7.55 2.65 -36.11
N CYS A 115 6.22 2.74 -36.22
CA CYS A 115 5.56 3.34 -37.39
C CYS A 115 5.75 4.87 -37.50
N GLY A 116 6.28 5.52 -36.46
CA GLY A 116 6.51 6.96 -36.41
C GLY A 116 5.30 7.79 -35.94
N HIS A 117 4.12 7.17 -35.83
CA HIS A 117 2.90 7.76 -35.26
C HIS A 117 2.16 6.74 -34.39
N PRO A 118 2.76 6.27 -33.28
CA PRO A 118 2.21 5.19 -32.47
C PRO A 118 0.81 5.51 -31.95
N GLU A 119 -0.11 4.56 -32.11
CA GLU A 119 -1.44 4.63 -31.51
C GLU A 119 -1.35 4.47 -29.99
N THR A 120 -0.40 3.65 -29.53
CA THR A 120 -0.13 3.43 -28.11
C THR A 120 0.29 4.72 -27.41
N LYS A 121 -0.47 5.15 -26.40
CA LYS A 121 -0.14 6.31 -25.55
C LYS A 121 0.62 5.92 -24.29
N LEU A 122 0.31 4.75 -23.74
CA LEU A 122 0.91 4.21 -22.52
C LEU A 122 1.48 2.82 -22.77
N LEU A 123 2.78 2.64 -22.50
CA LEU A 123 3.45 1.35 -22.58
C LEU A 123 3.96 0.93 -21.20
N TYR A 124 3.32 -0.06 -20.60
CA TYR A 124 3.77 -0.65 -19.34
C TYR A 124 4.85 -1.71 -19.58
N VAL A 125 5.99 -1.58 -18.90
CA VAL A 125 7.13 -2.50 -18.98
C VAL A 125 7.68 -2.84 -17.60
N THR A 126 8.39 -3.96 -17.50
CA THR A 126 9.12 -4.31 -16.26
C THR A 126 10.56 -3.75 -16.31
N PRO A 127 11.21 -3.55 -15.14
CA PRO A 127 12.62 -3.14 -15.09
C PRO A 127 13.55 -4.14 -15.80
N GLU A 128 13.25 -5.44 -15.74
CA GLU A 128 14.03 -6.49 -16.40
C GLU A 128 13.97 -6.36 -17.93
N LEU A 129 12.82 -5.97 -18.49
CA LEU A 129 12.71 -5.71 -19.92
C LEU A 129 13.56 -4.50 -20.32
N CYS A 130 13.61 -3.46 -19.48
CA CYS A 130 14.41 -2.25 -19.72
C CYS A 130 15.92 -2.53 -19.77
N ALA A 131 16.38 -3.58 -19.11
CA ALA A 131 17.77 -4.03 -19.14
C ALA A 131 18.15 -4.76 -20.44
N GLN A 132 17.17 -5.29 -21.20
CA GLN A 132 17.43 -6.07 -22.40
C GLN A 132 17.86 -5.21 -23.59
N ASP A 133 18.92 -5.62 -24.30
CA ASP A 133 19.45 -4.90 -25.46
C ASP A 133 18.44 -4.75 -26.60
N ARG A 134 17.59 -5.76 -26.83
CA ARG A 134 16.52 -5.69 -27.83
C ARG A 134 15.59 -4.51 -27.54
N PHE A 135 15.15 -4.37 -26.29
CA PHE A 135 14.25 -3.30 -25.88
C PHE A 135 14.95 -1.94 -25.88
N ARG A 136 16.21 -1.86 -25.44
CA ARG A 136 17.02 -0.64 -25.54
C ARG A 136 17.14 -0.15 -27.00
N LYS A 137 17.40 -1.05 -27.94
CA LYS A 137 17.44 -0.73 -29.38
C LYS A 137 16.09 -0.25 -29.91
N LEU A 138 14.99 -0.86 -29.49
CA LEU A 138 13.63 -0.42 -29.83
C LEU A 138 13.38 1.01 -29.32
N ILE A 139 13.57 1.24 -28.03
CA ILE A 139 13.33 2.53 -27.39
C ILE A 139 14.20 3.64 -27.98
N MET A 140 15.47 3.37 -28.33
CA MET A 140 16.32 4.33 -29.05
C MET A 140 15.74 4.72 -30.41
N LYS A 141 15.13 3.78 -31.15
CA LYS A 141 14.49 4.09 -32.43
C LYS A 141 13.26 4.99 -32.23
N VAL A 142 12.39 4.63 -31.29
CA VAL A 142 11.19 5.43 -30.93
C VAL A 142 11.58 6.84 -30.47
N HIS A 143 12.66 6.95 -29.69
CA HIS A 143 13.22 8.22 -29.25
C HIS A 143 13.76 9.07 -30.41
N ARG A 144 14.54 8.48 -31.33
CA ARG A 144 15.03 9.17 -32.54
C ARG A 144 13.91 9.64 -33.46
N GLN A 145 12.77 8.94 -33.47
CA GLN A 145 11.56 9.35 -34.19
C GLN A 145 10.82 10.51 -33.51
N GLY A 146 11.26 10.96 -32.33
CA GLY A 146 10.60 12.01 -31.54
C GLY A 146 9.30 11.55 -30.89
N GLN A 147 9.05 10.23 -30.83
CA GLN A 147 7.79 9.67 -30.32
C GLN A 147 7.85 9.26 -28.85
N LEU A 148 9.04 9.19 -28.24
CA LEU A 148 9.18 8.92 -26.81
C LEU A 148 9.13 10.22 -26.02
N VAL A 149 8.01 10.46 -25.33
CA VAL A 149 7.74 11.74 -24.67
C VAL A 149 8.16 11.74 -23.21
N ARG A 150 8.03 10.59 -22.53
CA ARG A 150 8.21 10.53 -21.08
C ARG A 150 8.49 9.12 -20.59
N ILE A 151 9.21 9.05 -19.48
CA ILE A 151 9.37 7.84 -18.68
C ILE A 151 8.76 8.07 -17.30
N ALA A 152 7.91 7.17 -16.84
CA ALA A 152 7.39 7.15 -15.48
C ALA A 152 7.87 5.88 -14.78
N VAL A 153 8.42 6.01 -13.57
CA VAL A 153 8.81 4.90 -12.70
C VAL A 153 7.81 4.82 -11.56
N ASP A 154 6.95 3.81 -11.60
CA ASP A 154 5.95 3.53 -10.58
C ASP A 154 6.55 2.74 -9.42
N GLU A 155 6.04 2.99 -8.21
CA GLU A 155 6.55 2.45 -6.95
C GLU A 155 8.08 2.57 -6.81
N ALA A 156 8.59 3.79 -7.05
CA ALA A 156 10.04 4.07 -7.10
C ALA A 156 10.81 3.71 -5.82
N HIS A 157 10.14 3.56 -4.66
CA HIS A 157 10.78 3.06 -3.43
C HIS A 157 11.40 1.65 -3.61
N CYS A 158 10.87 0.84 -4.54
CA CYS A 158 11.42 -0.46 -4.88
C CYS A 158 12.87 -0.38 -5.39
N ILE A 159 13.31 0.77 -5.90
CA ILE A 159 14.72 0.98 -6.30
C ILE A 159 15.65 0.83 -5.10
N SER A 160 15.32 1.47 -3.98
CA SER A 160 16.12 1.40 -2.75
C SER A 160 15.94 0.04 -2.05
N GLU A 161 14.70 -0.45 -1.95
CA GLU A 161 14.42 -1.71 -1.25
C GLU A 161 14.96 -2.95 -1.98
N TRP A 162 14.81 -3.00 -3.31
CA TRP A 162 15.07 -4.19 -4.12
C TRP A 162 16.30 -4.05 -5.03
N GLY A 163 16.66 -2.84 -5.45
CA GLY A 163 17.74 -2.59 -6.42
C GLY A 163 19.13 -3.02 -5.95
N HIS A 164 19.35 -3.18 -4.64
CA HIS A 164 20.65 -3.60 -4.12
C HIS A 164 20.93 -5.11 -4.23
N ASP A 165 19.92 -5.99 -4.07
CA ASP A 165 20.12 -7.46 -3.99
C ASP A 165 18.96 -8.30 -4.59
N PHE A 166 17.72 -7.79 -4.62
CA PHE A 166 16.55 -8.59 -5.04
C PHE A 166 16.23 -8.41 -6.54
N ARG A 167 16.42 -7.21 -7.07
CA ARG A 167 16.23 -6.87 -8.49
C ARG A 167 17.25 -5.83 -8.96
N PRO A 168 18.50 -6.24 -9.23
CA PRO A 168 19.58 -5.33 -9.64
C PRO A 168 19.29 -4.56 -10.95
N CYS A 169 18.37 -5.05 -11.79
CA CYS A 169 17.92 -4.38 -13.01
C CYS A 169 17.39 -2.95 -12.79
N TYR A 170 16.93 -2.60 -11.57
CA TYR A 170 16.55 -1.22 -11.24
C TYR A 170 17.72 -0.23 -11.33
N LYS A 171 18.95 -0.66 -11.02
CA LYS A 171 20.16 0.18 -11.15
C LYS A 171 20.46 0.50 -12.61
N GLU A 172 20.05 -0.36 -13.52
CA GLU A 172 20.26 -0.17 -14.96
C GLU A 172 19.31 0.84 -15.60
N LEU A 173 18.28 1.29 -14.87
CA LEU A 173 17.37 2.34 -15.37
C LEU A 173 18.09 3.67 -15.60
N VAL A 174 19.24 3.88 -14.97
CA VAL A 174 20.15 5.01 -15.26
C VAL A 174 20.48 5.11 -16.74
N TRP A 175 20.52 3.97 -17.45
CA TRP A 175 20.76 3.91 -18.89
C TRP A 175 19.76 4.78 -19.67
N LEU A 176 18.49 4.80 -19.27
CA LEU A 176 17.46 5.58 -19.94
C LEU A 176 17.75 7.09 -19.84
N LYS A 177 18.10 7.57 -18.66
CA LYS A 177 18.39 9.01 -18.45
C LYS A 177 19.67 9.44 -19.16
N THR A 178 20.68 8.56 -19.20
CA THR A 178 22.00 8.85 -19.79
C THR A 178 22.03 8.76 -21.32
N ASN A 179 21.19 7.91 -21.93
CA ASN A 179 21.22 7.69 -23.38
C ASN A 179 20.13 8.44 -24.15
N LEU A 180 19.02 8.81 -23.49
CA LEU A 180 17.88 9.50 -24.12
C LEU A 180 17.98 11.02 -23.93
N THR A 181 19.07 11.62 -24.43
CA THR A 181 19.45 13.01 -24.14
C THR A 181 19.12 14.01 -25.25
N CYS A 182 18.92 13.56 -26.49
CA CYS A 182 18.67 14.42 -27.64
C CYS A 182 17.44 13.97 -28.46
N PRO A 183 16.24 14.57 -28.24
CA PRO A 183 15.92 15.51 -27.16
C PRO A 183 15.88 14.81 -25.80
N THR A 184 16.07 15.56 -24.71
CA THR A 184 16.04 14.97 -23.36
C THR A 184 14.64 14.49 -23.02
N VAL A 185 14.52 13.23 -22.60
CA VAL A 185 13.23 12.66 -22.16
C VAL A 185 13.02 12.93 -20.67
N PRO A 186 11.94 13.62 -20.26
CA PRO A 186 11.63 13.83 -18.85
C PRO A 186 11.26 12.53 -18.15
N MET A 187 11.72 12.40 -16.91
CA MET A 187 11.49 11.25 -16.04
C MET A 187 10.66 11.64 -14.82
N MET A 188 9.65 10.82 -14.52
CA MET A 188 8.84 10.95 -13.33
C MET A 188 9.04 9.74 -12.43
N ALA A 189 9.39 9.94 -11.16
CA ALA A 189 9.44 8.90 -10.14
C ALA A 189 8.29 9.09 -9.16
N VAL A 190 7.42 8.07 -9.01
CA VAL A 190 6.27 8.14 -8.11
C VAL A 190 6.33 7.06 -7.05
N THR A 191 6.02 7.40 -5.80
CA THR A 191 5.98 6.45 -4.69
C THR A 191 4.98 6.87 -3.61
N ALA A 192 4.46 5.90 -2.87
CA ALA A 192 3.60 6.16 -1.72
C ALA A 192 4.36 6.65 -0.49
N THR A 193 5.52 6.05 -0.25
CA THR A 193 6.33 6.20 0.94
C THR A 193 7.78 6.32 0.51
N ALA A 194 8.49 7.32 1.04
CA ALA A 194 9.92 7.47 0.86
C ALA A 194 10.50 8.21 2.06
N THR A 195 11.37 7.53 2.81
CA THR A 195 12.23 8.19 3.80
C THR A 195 13.27 9.05 3.08
N LYS A 196 13.99 9.90 3.83
CA LYS A 196 15.07 10.73 3.27
C LYS A 196 16.11 9.88 2.50
N GLN A 197 16.54 8.77 3.10
CA GLN A 197 17.49 7.84 2.49
C GLN A 197 16.93 7.21 1.19
N VAL A 198 15.69 6.72 1.22
CA VAL A 198 15.04 6.16 0.02
C VAL A 198 14.94 7.18 -1.10
N ARG A 199 14.63 8.45 -0.77
CA ARG A 199 14.61 9.54 -1.75
C ARG A 199 15.99 9.78 -2.35
N GLU A 200 17.04 9.87 -1.54
CA GLU A 200 18.41 10.04 -2.01
C GLU A 200 18.85 8.91 -2.95
N ASP A 201 18.51 7.66 -2.61
CA ASP A 201 18.76 6.50 -3.46
C ASP A 201 18.03 6.60 -4.80
N ILE A 202 16.74 6.98 -4.82
CA ILE A 202 15.97 7.16 -6.05
C ILE A 202 16.65 8.20 -6.96
N PHE A 203 17.04 9.35 -6.41
CA PHE A 203 17.71 10.40 -7.17
C PHE A 203 19.04 9.91 -7.75
N LYS A 204 19.83 9.19 -6.95
CA LYS A 204 21.11 8.62 -7.37
C LYS A 204 20.95 7.59 -8.49
N PHE A 205 20.07 6.61 -8.32
CA PHE A 205 19.92 5.50 -9.27
C PHE A 205 19.21 5.89 -10.56
N LEU A 206 18.31 6.87 -10.53
CA LEU A 206 17.68 7.41 -11.73
C LEU A 206 18.48 8.57 -12.35
N SER A 207 19.57 9.01 -11.71
CA SER A 207 20.35 10.19 -12.10
C SER A 207 19.47 11.43 -12.30
N LEU A 208 18.59 11.69 -11.32
CA LEU A 208 17.77 12.89 -11.27
C LEU A 208 18.59 14.04 -10.67
N ASP A 209 18.52 15.20 -11.30
CA ASP A 209 19.17 16.43 -10.85
C ASP A 209 18.35 17.05 -9.72
N ILE A 210 18.94 17.18 -8.52
CA ILE A 210 18.21 17.63 -7.33
C ILE A 210 17.72 19.08 -7.42
N ASP A 211 18.43 19.92 -8.17
CA ASP A 211 18.14 21.35 -8.31
C ASP A 211 17.08 21.60 -9.39
N LYS A 212 17.04 20.74 -10.42
CA LYS A 212 16.09 20.86 -11.54
C LYS A 212 14.80 20.07 -11.36
N THR A 213 14.84 18.96 -10.62
CA THR A 213 13.70 18.05 -10.45
C THR A 213 12.64 18.68 -9.56
N LYS A 214 11.40 18.80 -10.06
CA LYS A 214 10.28 19.29 -9.26
C LYS A 214 9.83 18.21 -8.27
N CYS A 215 10.00 18.50 -6.99
CA CYS A 215 9.68 17.58 -5.91
C CYS A 215 8.34 17.96 -5.28
N PHE A 216 7.39 17.03 -5.33
CA PHE A 216 6.08 17.14 -4.68
C PHE A 216 5.96 16.09 -3.59
N SER A 217 5.62 16.54 -2.39
CA SER A 217 5.39 15.67 -1.24
C SER A 217 4.07 16.04 -0.60
N THR A 218 3.19 15.06 -0.44
CA THR A 218 1.99 15.22 0.39
C THR A 218 2.24 14.57 1.74
N SER A 219 1.59 15.06 2.79
CA SER A 219 1.67 14.38 4.09
C SER A 219 1.22 12.92 3.97
N THR A 220 1.95 12.05 4.66
CA THR A 220 1.61 10.64 4.84
C THR A 220 0.48 10.45 5.85
N ALA A 221 0.10 11.52 6.56
CA ALA A 221 -0.83 11.42 7.66
C ALA A 221 -2.25 11.08 7.21
N ARG A 222 -2.86 10.20 8.00
CA ARG A 222 -4.22 9.72 7.81
C ARG A 222 -5.02 9.94 9.10
N PRO A 223 -5.54 11.16 9.32
CA PRO A 223 -6.28 11.47 10.54
C PRO A 223 -7.59 10.69 10.65
N ASN A 224 -8.09 10.14 9.53
CA ASN A 224 -9.27 9.29 9.50
C ASN A 224 -9.03 7.85 9.98
N ILE A 225 -7.77 7.44 10.19
CA ILE A 225 -7.41 6.10 10.66
C ILE A 225 -7.14 6.16 12.16
N HIS A 226 -7.88 5.35 12.92
CA HIS A 226 -7.65 5.13 14.33
C HIS A 226 -6.50 4.14 14.54
N TYR A 227 -5.36 4.58 15.09
CA TYR A 227 -4.24 3.68 15.41
C TYR A 227 -4.35 3.15 16.84
N GLU A 228 -4.32 1.83 17.00
CA GLU A 228 -4.48 1.16 18.30
C GLU A 228 -3.50 -0.02 18.40
N ILE A 229 -2.79 -0.12 19.53
CA ILE A 229 -1.96 -1.29 19.83
C ILE A 229 -2.68 -2.11 20.90
N GLN A 230 -2.66 -3.43 20.76
CA GLN A 230 -3.21 -4.38 21.70
C GLN A 230 -2.12 -5.35 22.12
N TYR A 231 -1.92 -5.45 23.43
CA TYR A 231 -0.80 -6.13 24.04
C TYR A 231 -1.25 -7.50 24.54
N PHE A 232 -0.53 -8.54 24.13
CA PHE A 232 -0.78 -9.92 24.53
C PHE A 232 0.52 -10.60 24.97
N SER A 233 0.37 -11.65 25.78
CA SER A 233 1.40 -12.62 26.13
C SER A 233 1.05 -13.95 25.48
N GLU A 234 2.01 -14.68 24.93
CA GLU A 234 1.73 -15.94 24.21
C GLU A 234 1.17 -17.04 25.11
N SER A 235 1.60 -17.07 26.37
CA SER A 235 0.97 -17.83 27.42
C SER A 235 0.11 -16.87 28.23
N ASN A 236 -1.21 -16.99 28.11
CA ASN A 236 -2.11 -16.35 29.06
C ASN A 236 -1.83 -16.93 30.46
N PRO A 237 -1.38 -16.13 31.42
CA PRO A 237 -1.03 -16.61 32.78
C PRO A 237 -2.19 -17.24 33.54
N LYS A 238 -3.43 -17.06 33.06
CA LYS A 238 -4.62 -17.66 33.67
C LYS A 238 -5.01 -19.02 33.07
N ASN A 239 -4.76 -19.23 31.78
CA ASN A 239 -5.38 -20.32 31.01
C ASN A 239 -4.41 -21.09 30.09
N GLY A 240 -3.19 -20.60 29.86
CA GLY A 240 -2.18 -21.25 28.99
C GLY A 240 -2.52 -21.30 27.49
N GLN A 241 -3.55 -20.59 27.03
CA GLN A 241 -3.99 -20.54 25.64
C GLN A 241 -3.67 -19.18 24.99
N ASP A 242 -3.63 -19.17 23.65
CA ASP A 242 -3.45 -17.96 22.83
C ASP A 242 -4.70 -17.04 22.94
N ASP A 243 -4.52 -15.86 23.52
CA ASP A 243 -5.57 -14.85 23.69
C ASP A 243 -5.85 -14.01 22.43
N LEU A 244 -5.00 -14.12 21.38
CA LEU A 244 -5.15 -13.32 20.18
C LEU A 244 -6.47 -13.63 19.46
N PHE A 245 -6.77 -14.89 19.18
CA PHE A 245 -7.99 -15.27 18.46
C PHE A 245 -9.28 -14.94 19.22
N PRO A 246 -9.42 -15.25 20.53
CA PRO A 246 -10.57 -14.82 21.33
C PRO A 246 -10.78 -13.31 21.32
N TYR A 247 -9.71 -12.53 21.42
CA TYR A 247 -9.80 -11.07 21.32
C TYR A 247 -10.30 -10.61 19.95
N LEU A 248 -9.75 -11.20 18.88
CA LEU A 248 -10.18 -10.89 17.51
C LEU A 248 -11.67 -11.17 17.33
N LEU A 249 -12.16 -12.32 17.80
CA LEU A 249 -13.58 -12.66 17.76
C LEU A 249 -14.42 -11.66 18.56
N ALA A 250 -14.03 -11.32 19.78
CA ALA A 250 -14.75 -10.33 20.60
C ALA A 250 -14.82 -8.95 19.92
N LYS A 251 -13.76 -8.53 19.23
CA LYS A 251 -13.77 -7.29 18.44
C LYS A 251 -14.68 -7.36 17.23
N LEU A 252 -14.66 -8.48 16.49
CA LEU A 252 -15.56 -8.68 15.36
C LEU A 252 -17.02 -8.75 15.82
N ASP A 253 -17.31 -9.39 16.95
CA ASP A 253 -18.65 -9.39 17.55
C ASP A 253 -19.11 -7.98 17.92
N PHE A 254 -18.26 -7.18 18.58
CA PHE A 254 -18.57 -5.78 18.87
C PHE A 254 -18.89 -4.96 17.59
N MET A 255 -18.15 -5.20 16.50
CA MET A 255 -18.39 -4.55 15.21
C MET A 255 -19.71 -5.01 14.57
N HIS A 256 -20.03 -6.29 14.70
CA HIS A 256 -21.29 -6.89 14.25
C HIS A 256 -22.50 -6.31 15.00
N GLN A 257 -22.45 -6.26 16.34
CA GLN A 257 -23.52 -5.68 17.15
C GLN A 257 -23.80 -4.21 16.75
N ARG A 258 -22.76 -3.42 16.52
CA ARG A 258 -22.90 -2.03 16.02
C ARG A 258 -23.52 -1.97 14.63
N ARG A 259 -23.21 -2.93 13.74
CA ARG A 259 -23.83 -3.04 12.42
C ARG A 259 -25.32 -3.37 12.55
N LEU A 260 -25.68 -4.30 13.42
CA LEU A 260 -27.08 -4.68 13.66
C LEU A 260 -27.91 -3.51 14.17
N ILE A 261 -27.39 -2.73 15.13
CA ILE A 261 -28.07 -1.52 15.63
C ILE A 261 -28.31 -0.54 14.47
N LYS A 262 -27.31 -0.31 13.62
CA LYS A 262 -27.45 0.55 12.44
C LYS A 262 -28.49 0.00 11.44
N LEU A 263 -28.50 -1.30 11.21
CA LEU A 263 -29.44 -1.95 10.31
C LEU A 263 -30.88 -1.81 10.83
N ARG A 264 -31.11 -2.04 12.13
CA ARG A 264 -32.42 -1.86 12.77
C ARG A 264 -32.92 -0.43 12.60
N TYR A 265 -32.08 0.54 12.93
CA TYR A 265 -32.42 1.96 12.77
C TYR A 265 -32.75 2.34 11.31
N GLN A 266 -32.05 1.79 10.33
CA GLN A 266 -32.36 2.04 8.91
C GLN A 266 -33.63 1.33 8.44
N LYS A 267 -33.91 0.12 8.95
CA LYS A 267 -35.13 -0.63 8.63
C LYS A 267 -36.38 0.01 9.21
N GLU A 268 -36.29 0.66 10.37
CA GLU A 268 -37.37 1.48 10.93
C GLU A 268 -37.78 2.64 10.00
N GLN A 269 -36.83 3.18 9.23
CA GLN A 269 -37.10 4.25 8.27
C GLN A 269 -37.53 3.74 6.89
N CYS A 270 -36.97 2.60 6.45
CA CYS A 270 -37.26 2.01 5.14
C CYS A 270 -37.14 0.48 5.23
N ALA A 271 -38.24 -0.23 5.04
CA ALA A 271 -38.30 -1.69 5.18
C ALA A 271 -37.32 -2.44 4.25
N THR A 272 -36.96 -1.84 3.11
CA THR A 272 -35.99 -2.40 2.15
C THR A 272 -34.54 -2.00 2.45
N ALA A 273 -34.26 -1.25 3.52
CA ALA A 273 -32.90 -0.78 3.81
C ALA A 273 -31.93 -1.94 4.08
N THR A 274 -30.76 -1.85 3.47
CA THR A 274 -29.68 -2.81 3.58
C THR A 274 -28.38 -2.11 3.98
N VAL A 275 -27.60 -2.72 4.86
CA VAL A 275 -26.29 -2.19 5.27
C VAL A 275 -25.19 -3.00 4.57
N PRO A 276 -24.19 -2.38 3.93
CA PRO A 276 -23.07 -3.13 3.35
C PRO A 276 -22.33 -3.98 4.39
N PRO A 277 -21.72 -5.10 3.99
CA PRO A 277 -20.82 -5.84 4.86
C PRO A 277 -19.63 -4.97 5.26
N ILE A 278 -19.15 -5.17 6.49
CA ILE A 278 -17.93 -4.52 6.96
C ILE A 278 -16.74 -5.23 6.29
N THR A 279 -16.06 -4.49 5.43
CA THR A 279 -14.87 -4.98 4.74
C THR A 279 -13.62 -4.69 5.56
N GLY A 280 -12.77 -5.71 5.74
CA GLY A 280 -11.53 -5.61 6.49
C GLY A 280 -10.40 -6.49 5.95
N ILE A 281 -9.18 -6.17 6.35
CA ILE A 281 -7.98 -6.95 6.01
C ILE A 281 -7.29 -7.35 7.31
N ILE A 282 -6.91 -8.61 7.44
CA ILE A 282 -6.09 -9.10 8.54
C ILE A 282 -4.74 -9.51 7.98
N TYR A 283 -3.68 -8.78 8.33
CA TYR A 283 -2.31 -9.10 7.94
C TYR A 283 -1.69 -10.10 8.91
N VAL A 284 -1.10 -11.16 8.36
CA VAL A 284 -0.41 -12.22 9.09
C VAL A 284 1.04 -12.37 8.59
N PRO A 285 1.98 -12.81 9.44
CA PRO A 285 3.38 -12.93 9.05
C PRO A 285 3.67 -14.13 8.13
N LEU A 286 2.91 -15.23 8.27
CA LEU A 286 3.16 -16.51 7.60
C LEU A 286 1.96 -16.96 6.75
N ARG A 287 2.23 -17.78 5.73
CA ARG A 287 1.21 -18.33 4.83
C ARG A 287 0.28 -19.29 5.57
N ALA A 288 0.85 -20.22 6.34
CA ALA A 288 0.09 -21.18 7.14
C ALA A 288 -0.89 -20.47 8.10
N THR A 289 -0.44 -19.40 8.78
CA THR A 289 -1.31 -18.59 9.65
C THR A 289 -2.47 -17.95 8.88
N ALA A 290 -2.28 -17.57 7.61
CA ALA A 290 -3.37 -17.01 6.79
C ALA A 290 -4.46 -18.04 6.54
N ASP A 291 -4.06 -19.28 6.22
CA ASP A 291 -4.96 -20.40 5.96
C ASP A 291 -5.69 -20.82 7.24
N THR A 292 -4.95 -21.03 8.35
CA THR A 292 -5.52 -21.40 9.65
C THR A 292 -6.52 -20.36 10.13
N LEU A 293 -6.13 -19.07 10.15
CA LEU A 293 -7.00 -18.01 10.64
C LEU A 293 -8.25 -17.82 9.78
N ALA A 294 -8.14 -17.95 8.46
CA ALA A 294 -9.31 -17.90 7.58
C ALA A 294 -10.27 -19.06 7.85
N SER A 295 -9.73 -20.26 8.10
CA SER A 295 -10.53 -21.44 8.44
C SER A 295 -11.25 -21.27 9.78
N GLU A 296 -10.55 -20.79 10.81
CA GLU A 296 -11.12 -20.55 12.16
C GLU A 296 -12.21 -19.48 12.14
N LEU A 297 -12.00 -18.37 11.42
CA LEU A 297 -13.03 -17.34 11.24
C LEU A 297 -14.25 -17.88 10.49
N THR A 298 -14.03 -18.72 9.47
CA THR A 298 -15.12 -19.35 8.72
C THR A 298 -15.91 -20.33 9.59
N ALA A 299 -15.24 -21.09 10.45
CA ALA A 299 -15.86 -21.98 11.42
C ALA A 299 -16.68 -21.20 12.47
N ALA A 300 -16.24 -20.00 12.85
CA ALA A 300 -16.98 -19.06 13.68
C ALA A 300 -18.13 -18.33 12.95
N GLY A 301 -18.44 -18.70 11.70
CA GLY A 301 -19.51 -18.11 10.92
C GLY A 301 -19.19 -16.71 10.38
N ILE A 302 -17.91 -16.37 10.20
CA ILE A 302 -17.46 -15.08 9.64
C ILE A 302 -16.91 -15.32 8.23
N ARG A 303 -17.36 -14.53 7.25
CA ARG A 303 -16.84 -14.61 5.88
C ARG A 303 -15.39 -14.12 5.81
N ALA A 304 -14.45 -15.05 5.82
CA ALA A 304 -13.02 -14.80 5.67
C ALA A 304 -12.41 -15.66 4.56
N CYS A 305 -11.37 -15.16 3.90
CA CYS A 305 -10.60 -15.91 2.89
C CYS A 305 -9.10 -15.67 3.06
N ALA A 306 -8.30 -16.72 2.90
CA ALA A 306 -6.85 -16.61 2.90
C ALA A 306 -6.32 -16.04 1.57
N TYR A 307 -5.28 -15.20 1.64
CA TYR A 307 -4.57 -14.69 0.46
C TYR A 307 -3.05 -14.62 0.69
N HIS A 308 -2.30 -15.40 -0.08
CA HIS A 308 -0.84 -15.38 -0.06
C HIS A 308 -0.25 -15.81 -1.40
N ALA A 309 1.06 -15.58 -1.57
CA ALA A 309 1.78 -15.91 -2.79
C ALA A 309 1.85 -17.42 -3.12
N GLY A 310 1.50 -18.29 -2.16
CA GLY A 310 1.43 -19.74 -2.37
C GLY A 310 0.15 -20.23 -3.04
N LEU A 311 -0.87 -19.38 -3.18
CA LEU A 311 -2.11 -19.73 -3.89
C LEU A 311 -1.93 -19.61 -5.40
N ASP A 312 -2.63 -20.49 -6.14
CA ASP A 312 -2.69 -20.42 -7.59
C ASP A 312 -3.18 -19.06 -8.09
N MET A 313 -2.72 -18.67 -9.28
CA MET A 313 -3.04 -17.37 -9.86
C MET A 313 -4.56 -17.20 -10.06
N GLU A 314 -5.24 -18.22 -10.57
CA GLU A 314 -6.69 -18.20 -10.79
C GLU A 314 -7.46 -18.05 -9.48
N LYS A 315 -7.03 -18.77 -8.42
CA LYS A 315 -7.64 -18.67 -7.08
C LYS A 315 -7.44 -17.27 -6.49
N ARG A 316 -6.25 -16.68 -6.63
CA ARG A 316 -5.98 -15.30 -6.19
C ARG A 316 -6.85 -14.28 -6.92
N GLU A 317 -6.98 -14.40 -8.24
CA GLU A 317 -7.82 -13.50 -9.03
C GLU A 317 -9.30 -13.64 -8.64
N LYS A 318 -9.80 -14.86 -8.45
CA LYS A 318 -11.17 -15.12 -8.00
C LYS A 318 -11.44 -14.52 -6.61
N ILE A 319 -10.52 -14.69 -5.65
CA ILE A 319 -10.64 -14.13 -4.30
C ILE A 319 -10.63 -12.60 -4.36
N GLN A 320 -9.68 -12.01 -5.08
CA GLN A 320 -9.58 -10.55 -5.22
C GLN A 320 -10.83 -9.95 -5.88
N ARG A 321 -11.31 -10.55 -6.97
CA ARG A 321 -12.53 -10.13 -7.66
C ARG A 321 -13.76 -10.20 -6.76
N THR A 322 -13.88 -11.29 -6.00
CA THR A 322 -14.98 -11.47 -5.04
C THR A 322 -14.91 -10.42 -3.93
N PHE A 323 -13.74 -10.20 -3.34
CA PHE A 323 -13.54 -9.21 -2.30
C PHE A 323 -13.87 -7.79 -2.76
N ILE A 324 -13.41 -7.38 -3.95
CA ILE A 324 -13.71 -6.08 -4.53
C ILE A 324 -15.22 -5.96 -4.80
N ARG A 325 -15.85 -6.99 -5.35
CA ARG A 325 -17.30 -7.01 -5.61
C ARG A 325 -18.08 -6.77 -4.32
N TYR A 326 -17.80 -7.50 -3.25
CA TYR A 326 -18.49 -7.32 -1.96
C TYR A 326 -18.21 -5.96 -1.31
N ALA A 327 -17.03 -5.38 -1.55
CA ALA A 327 -16.67 -4.10 -0.95
C ALA A 327 -17.19 -2.86 -1.71
N THR A 328 -17.49 -2.99 -3.01
CA THR A 328 -17.85 -1.87 -3.89
C THR A 328 -19.27 -1.92 -4.45
N SER A 329 -19.88 -3.11 -4.52
CA SER A 329 -21.22 -3.26 -5.09
C SER A 329 -22.29 -2.63 -4.21
N ASN A 330 -23.39 -2.21 -4.84
CA ASN A 330 -24.58 -1.78 -4.11
C ASN A 330 -25.07 -2.95 -3.23
N PRO A 331 -25.32 -2.74 -1.94
CA PRO A 331 -25.83 -3.76 -1.02
C PRO A 331 -27.06 -4.51 -1.55
N HIS A 332 -27.97 -3.84 -2.28
CA HIS A 332 -29.15 -4.49 -2.87
C HIS A 332 -28.82 -5.51 -3.96
N LEU A 333 -27.65 -5.42 -4.59
CA LEU A 333 -27.17 -6.36 -5.61
C LEU A 333 -26.41 -7.55 -4.99
N LEU A 334 -26.13 -7.48 -3.70
CA LEU A 334 -25.61 -8.61 -2.94
C LEU A 334 -26.85 -9.38 -2.47
N GLN A 335 -27.14 -10.52 -3.13
CA GLN A 335 -28.15 -11.46 -2.63
C GLN A 335 -27.64 -12.01 -1.29
N VAL A 336 -28.11 -11.43 -0.20
CA VAL A 336 -27.77 -11.85 1.16
C VAL A 336 -29.04 -12.44 1.76
N ASP A 337 -29.06 -13.77 1.90
CA ASP A 337 -30.24 -14.50 2.39
C ASP A 337 -30.55 -14.16 3.87
N ASP A 338 -29.52 -13.85 4.67
CA ASP A 338 -29.65 -13.42 6.07
C ASP A 338 -28.72 -12.24 6.40
N ASP A 339 -29.27 -11.02 6.34
CA ASP A 339 -28.58 -9.75 6.62
C ASP A 339 -28.26 -9.54 8.12
N GLN A 340 -28.76 -10.43 9.00
CA GLN A 340 -28.52 -10.40 10.44
C GLN A 340 -27.41 -11.36 10.89
N SER A 341 -26.99 -12.32 10.06
CA SER A 341 -25.91 -13.24 10.43
C SER A 341 -24.54 -12.54 10.59
N MET A 342 -23.65 -13.14 11.39
CA MET A 342 -22.23 -12.75 11.40
C MET A 342 -21.58 -12.95 10.03
N MET A 343 -22.00 -13.98 9.28
CA MET A 343 -21.41 -14.32 7.99
C MET A 343 -21.67 -13.24 6.95
N SER A 344 -22.87 -12.68 6.90
CA SER A 344 -23.20 -11.57 6.00
C SER A 344 -22.63 -10.23 6.45
N SER A 345 -22.34 -10.09 7.75
CA SER A 345 -21.84 -8.84 8.32
C SER A 345 -20.41 -8.51 7.90
N PHE A 346 -19.65 -9.49 7.41
CA PHE A 346 -18.23 -9.33 7.12
C PHE A 346 -17.83 -9.71 5.68
N ASN A 347 -16.72 -9.13 5.26
CA ASN A 347 -15.96 -9.48 4.07
C ASN A 347 -14.48 -9.30 4.41
N ILE A 348 -13.84 -10.35 4.89
CA ILE A 348 -12.47 -10.30 5.44
C ILE A 348 -11.52 -11.07 4.53
N ILE A 349 -10.33 -10.51 4.33
CA ILE A 349 -9.19 -11.24 3.78
C ILE A 349 -8.10 -11.36 4.83
N CYS A 350 -7.70 -12.59 5.14
CA CYS A 350 -6.52 -12.92 5.94
C CYS A 350 -5.33 -13.08 4.99
N ALA A 351 -4.34 -12.20 5.07
CA ALA A 351 -3.31 -12.15 4.06
C ALA A 351 -1.90 -11.88 4.57
N THR A 352 -0.93 -12.36 3.81
CA THR A 352 0.46 -11.88 3.93
C THR A 352 0.63 -10.56 3.16
N THR A 353 1.82 -9.96 3.21
CA THR A 353 2.18 -8.75 2.44
C THR A 353 2.00 -8.88 0.92
N ALA A 354 1.78 -10.11 0.42
CA ALA A 354 1.40 -10.37 -0.96
C ALA A 354 0.05 -9.75 -1.36
N PHE A 355 -0.87 -9.55 -0.42
CA PHE A 355 -2.13 -8.86 -0.67
C PHE A 355 -1.96 -7.37 -0.43
N GLY A 356 -2.10 -6.56 -1.48
CA GLY A 356 -2.11 -5.11 -1.30
C GLY A 356 -1.68 -4.30 -2.50
N MET A 357 -0.67 -4.74 -3.23
CA MET A 357 -0.22 -3.99 -4.41
C MET A 357 -1.33 -4.00 -5.47
N GLY A 358 -1.87 -2.82 -5.78
CA GLY A 358 -2.94 -2.64 -6.78
C GLY A 358 -4.37 -2.71 -6.24
N ILE A 359 -4.56 -2.84 -4.92
CA ILE A 359 -5.90 -2.80 -4.31
C ILE A 359 -6.29 -1.36 -4.05
N ASP A 360 -7.43 -0.93 -4.63
CA ASP A 360 -8.04 0.37 -4.41
C ASP A 360 -9.51 0.26 -4.02
N VAL A 361 -9.74 -0.30 -2.83
CA VAL A 361 -11.07 -0.40 -2.23
C VAL A 361 -11.23 0.75 -1.23
N PRO A 362 -12.08 1.76 -1.50
CA PRO A 362 -12.18 2.92 -0.64
C PRO A 362 -12.88 2.64 0.70
N THR A 363 -13.66 1.56 0.74
CA THR A 363 -14.60 1.23 1.82
C THR A 363 -14.03 0.29 2.89
N ILE A 364 -12.73 -0.04 2.87
CA ILE A 364 -12.11 -0.87 3.91
C ILE A 364 -12.20 -0.15 5.26
N ARG A 365 -12.85 -0.78 6.25
CA ARG A 365 -13.13 -0.16 7.56
C ARG A 365 -12.12 -0.49 8.63
N PHE A 366 -11.44 -1.62 8.51
CA PHE A 366 -10.38 -1.98 9.45
C PHE A 366 -9.24 -2.72 8.76
N VAL A 367 -8.05 -2.51 9.30
CA VAL A 367 -6.86 -3.32 9.03
C VAL A 367 -6.37 -3.81 10.39
N ILE A 368 -6.21 -5.12 10.56
CA ILE A 368 -5.68 -5.72 11.78
C ILE A 368 -4.37 -6.41 11.42
N HIS A 369 -3.32 -6.16 12.18
CA HIS A 369 -2.08 -6.90 12.12
C HIS A 369 -2.11 -7.97 13.21
N TYR A 370 -2.30 -9.22 12.80
CA TYR A 370 -2.22 -10.39 13.65
C TYR A 370 -0.74 -10.77 13.77
N GLY A 371 -0.06 -10.07 14.67
CA GLY A 371 1.38 -10.10 14.85
C GLY A 371 2.09 -8.84 14.35
N LEU A 372 3.38 -8.73 14.66
CA LEU A 372 4.18 -7.54 14.37
C LEU A 372 4.43 -7.36 12.86
N PRO A 373 4.17 -6.16 12.27
CA PRO A 373 4.56 -5.86 10.90
C PRO A 373 6.08 -5.95 10.71
N ARG A 374 6.54 -6.20 9.48
CA ARG A 374 7.98 -6.34 9.18
C ARG A 374 8.81 -5.07 9.43
N GLY A 375 8.17 -3.92 9.48
CA GLY A 375 8.81 -2.62 9.59
C GLY A 375 7.81 -1.48 9.47
N MET A 376 8.27 -0.26 9.71
CA MET A 376 7.43 0.93 9.76
C MET A 376 6.85 1.32 8.38
N GLU A 377 7.60 1.10 7.30
CA GLU A 377 7.10 1.32 5.93
C GLU A 377 6.00 0.36 5.56
N SER A 378 6.20 -0.94 5.85
CA SER A 378 5.21 -1.99 5.60
C SER A 378 3.93 -1.69 6.38
N PHE A 379 4.04 -1.38 7.66
CA PHE A 379 2.90 -1.00 8.50
C PHE A 379 2.12 0.20 7.94
N THR A 380 2.82 1.28 7.55
CA THR A 380 2.17 2.49 7.05
C THR A 380 1.47 2.24 5.70
N GLN A 381 2.08 1.44 4.82
CA GLN A 381 1.48 1.06 3.54
C GLN A 381 0.26 0.15 3.73
N GLU A 382 0.33 -0.80 4.65
CA GLU A 382 -0.72 -1.78 4.97
C GLU A 382 -1.91 -1.12 5.67
N SER A 383 -1.66 -0.37 6.75
CA SER A 383 -2.69 0.39 7.47
C SER A 383 -3.34 1.46 6.58
N GLY A 384 -2.57 2.10 5.70
CA GLY A 384 -3.05 3.11 4.75
C GLY A 384 -4.08 2.61 3.73
N ARG A 385 -4.31 1.30 3.65
CA ARG A 385 -5.39 0.70 2.84
C ARG A 385 -6.78 0.97 3.44
N ALA A 386 -6.85 1.18 4.74
CA ALA A 386 -8.09 1.51 5.43
C ALA A 386 -8.60 2.90 5.02
N GLY A 387 -9.91 3.03 4.87
CA GLY A 387 -10.66 4.28 4.70
C GLY A 387 -10.12 5.26 3.65
N ARG A 388 -9.97 4.83 2.39
CA ARG A 388 -9.60 5.75 1.29
C ARG A 388 -10.76 6.64 0.83
N ASP A 389 -11.98 6.37 1.31
CA ASP A 389 -13.13 7.26 1.26
C ASP A 389 -13.05 8.43 2.28
N ASN A 390 -11.93 8.56 3.01
CA ASN A 390 -11.72 9.53 4.09
C ASN A 390 -12.69 9.40 5.28
N LYS A 391 -13.47 8.32 5.35
CA LYS A 391 -14.30 8.01 6.51
C LYS A 391 -13.46 7.32 7.58
N ALA A 392 -13.99 7.33 8.81
CA ALA A 392 -13.36 6.66 9.94
C ALA A 392 -13.05 5.19 9.61
N ALA A 393 -11.82 4.78 9.91
CA ALA A 393 -11.35 3.41 9.80
C ALA A 393 -10.42 3.09 10.97
N SER A 394 -10.18 1.81 11.26
CA SER A 394 -9.32 1.38 12.37
C SER A 394 -8.09 0.62 11.86
N SER A 395 -6.96 0.81 12.51
CA SER A 395 -5.73 0.05 12.29
C SER A 395 -5.25 -0.46 13.64
N ILE A 396 -5.33 -1.78 13.86
CA ILE A 396 -5.01 -2.41 15.14
C ILE A 396 -3.79 -3.32 14.96
N ILE A 397 -2.77 -3.19 15.81
CA ILE A 397 -1.68 -4.17 15.90
C ILE A 397 -1.88 -5.02 17.14
N MET A 398 -1.93 -6.34 16.94
CA MET A 398 -1.89 -7.33 18.02
C MET A 398 -0.41 -7.67 18.25
N TYR A 399 0.13 -7.19 19.36
CA TYR A 399 1.56 -7.15 19.65
C TYR A 399 1.91 -8.04 20.83
N THR A 400 2.92 -8.88 20.63
CA THR A 400 3.55 -9.73 21.65
C THR A 400 5.07 -9.50 21.66
N ARG A 401 5.75 -9.76 22.78
CA ARG A 401 7.22 -9.62 22.87
C ARG A 401 7.92 -10.74 22.10
N GLU A 402 7.32 -11.91 22.09
CA GLU A 402 7.77 -13.11 21.40
C GLU A 402 7.77 -12.89 19.88
N ASP A 403 6.78 -12.19 19.33
CA ASP A 403 6.78 -11.81 17.92
C ASP A 403 7.88 -10.80 17.59
N LYS A 404 8.19 -9.88 18.50
CA LYS A 404 9.35 -8.97 18.35
C LYS A 404 10.63 -9.80 18.27
N GLU A 405 10.86 -10.73 19.19
CA GLU A 405 12.05 -11.59 19.20
C GLU A 405 12.16 -12.43 17.92
N ARG A 406 11.06 -13.03 17.46
CA ARG A 406 11.02 -13.75 16.17
C ARG A 406 11.34 -12.85 14.98
N CYS A 407 10.88 -11.60 14.99
CA CYS A 407 11.20 -10.63 13.95
C CYS A 407 12.67 -10.21 13.98
N GLU A 408 13.24 -9.98 15.16
CA GLU A 408 14.66 -9.66 15.36
C GLU A 408 15.55 -10.81 14.92
N TYR A 409 15.22 -12.05 15.31
CA TYR A 409 15.93 -13.26 14.89
C TYR A 409 15.90 -13.43 13.37
N ARG A 410 14.72 -13.35 12.75
CA ARG A 410 14.59 -13.44 11.28
C ARG A 410 15.41 -12.37 10.57
N THR A 411 15.37 -11.13 11.06
CA THR A 411 16.13 -10.01 10.49
C THR A 411 17.63 -10.26 10.59
N THR A 412 18.10 -10.82 11.70
CA THR A 412 19.51 -11.21 11.91
C THR A 412 19.93 -12.35 10.97
N CYS A 413 19.09 -13.38 10.79
CA CYS A 413 19.37 -14.45 9.83
C CYS A 413 19.42 -13.94 8.38
N GLU A 414 18.54 -13.02 8.01
CA GLU A 414 18.57 -12.38 6.68
C GLU A 414 19.79 -11.48 6.50
N ALA A 415 20.19 -10.76 7.55
CA ALA A 415 21.38 -9.93 7.57
C ALA A 415 22.64 -10.74 7.28
N ALA A 416 22.76 -11.94 7.85
CA ALA A 416 23.88 -12.85 7.62
C ALA A 416 23.98 -13.33 6.15
N LYS A 417 22.87 -13.33 5.41
CA LYS A 417 22.81 -13.74 3.99
C LYS A 417 23.03 -12.58 3.03
N ASN A 418 22.79 -11.34 3.44
CA ASN A 418 22.89 -10.16 2.59
C ASN A 418 24.31 -9.60 2.54
N LYS A 419 24.78 -9.26 1.33
CA LYS A 419 26.10 -8.65 1.13
C LYS A 419 26.13 -7.15 1.45
N SER A 420 24.97 -6.49 1.47
CA SER A 420 24.86 -5.03 1.68
C SER A 420 24.61 -4.66 3.15
N ARG A 421 25.65 -4.16 3.84
CA ARG A 421 25.58 -3.71 5.24
C ARG A 421 24.60 -2.55 5.45
N ALA A 422 24.53 -1.60 4.51
CA ALA A 422 23.63 -0.44 4.59
C ALA A 422 22.15 -0.83 4.57
N LYS A 423 21.78 -1.86 3.78
CA LYS A 423 20.40 -2.37 3.71
C LYS A 423 20.01 -3.12 4.98
N THR A 424 20.93 -3.93 5.50
CA THR A 424 20.75 -4.59 6.78
C THR A 424 20.48 -3.57 7.88
N GLU A 425 21.28 -2.51 7.96
CA GLU A 425 21.08 -1.44 8.95
C GLU A 425 19.72 -0.76 8.79
N SER A 426 19.34 -0.38 7.56
CA SER A 426 18.03 0.24 7.28
C SER A 426 16.86 -0.66 7.70
N ARG A 427 16.96 -1.98 7.49
CA ARG A 427 15.93 -2.95 7.96
C ARG A 427 15.85 -3.01 9.48
N PHE A 428 16.99 -3.06 10.17
CA PHE A 428 17.03 -3.02 11.63
C PHE A 428 16.46 -1.70 12.16
N GLN A 429 16.75 -0.57 11.51
CA GLN A 429 16.20 0.73 11.89
C GLN A 429 14.68 0.79 11.71
N SER A 430 14.15 0.24 10.60
CA SER A 430 12.72 0.13 10.36
C SER A 430 12.03 -0.78 11.39
N LEU A 431 12.65 -1.93 11.73
CA LEU A 431 12.16 -2.83 12.78
C LEU A 431 12.14 -2.14 14.15
N ARG A 432 13.23 -1.46 14.52
CA ARG A 432 13.30 -0.68 15.77
C ARG A 432 12.21 0.39 15.83
N SER A 433 11.92 1.04 14.71
CA SER A 433 10.91 2.09 14.63
C SER A 433 9.48 1.56 14.79
N ILE A 434 9.17 0.38 14.23
CA ILE A 434 7.84 -0.24 14.45
C ILE A 434 7.72 -0.80 15.89
N VAL A 435 8.80 -1.30 16.48
CA VAL A 435 8.82 -1.70 17.89
C VAL A 435 8.62 -0.48 18.80
N GLU A 436 9.31 0.64 18.55
CA GLU A 436 9.06 1.90 19.25
C GLU A 436 7.61 2.35 19.06
N PHE A 437 7.08 2.25 17.84
CA PHE A 437 5.67 2.55 17.56
C PHE A 437 4.71 1.68 18.36
N CYS A 438 5.02 0.42 18.67
CA CYS A 438 4.18 -0.42 19.52
C CYS A 438 4.39 -0.16 21.01
N GLU A 439 5.63 0.04 21.44
CA GLU A 439 6.01 0.08 22.85
C GLU A 439 5.91 1.48 23.50
N ASN A 440 5.92 2.54 22.71
CA ASN A 440 5.78 3.92 23.21
C ASN A 440 4.36 4.13 23.77
N THR A 441 4.22 4.83 24.90
CA THR A 441 2.91 5.14 25.50
C THR A 441 2.65 6.63 25.67
N ASP A 442 3.64 7.47 25.36
CA ASP A 442 3.66 8.89 25.74
C ASP A 442 3.50 9.82 24.52
N CYS A 443 3.85 9.32 23.33
CA CYS A 443 3.79 10.06 22.08
C CYS A 443 2.59 9.62 21.25
N CYS A 444 1.89 10.59 20.65
CA CYS A 444 0.83 10.31 19.68
C CYS A 444 1.33 9.40 18.54
N ARG A 445 0.56 8.36 18.19
CA ARG A 445 0.89 7.43 17.10
C ARG A 445 1.06 8.12 15.75
N HIS A 446 0.16 9.08 15.42
CA HIS A 446 0.28 9.88 14.18
C HIS A 446 1.54 10.71 14.13
N MET A 447 2.01 11.21 15.28
CA MET A 447 3.28 11.95 15.38
C MET A 447 4.48 11.04 15.14
N LEU A 448 4.46 9.80 15.64
CA LEU A 448 5.52 8.82 15.37
C LEU A 448 5.62 8.46 13.89
N VAL A 449 4.48 8.24 13.22
CA VAL A 449 4.43 8.04 11.76
C VAL A 449 4.99 9.25 11.01
N SER A 450 4.53 10.45 11.35
CA SER A 450 4.96 11.69 10.69
C SER A 450 6.46 11.93 10.87
N ARG A 451 6.99 11.67 12.08
CA ARG A 451 8.42 11.79 12.40
C ARG A 451 9.27 10.83 11.56
N TYR A 452 8.80 9.59 11.38
CA TYR A 452 9.53 8.58 10.62
C TYR A 452 9.74 8.97 9.15
N PHE A 453 8.71 9.52 8.51
CA PHE A 453 8.79 9.95 7.10
C PHE A 453 9.35 11.37 6.92
N GLY A 454 9.62 12.10 8.00
CA GLY A 454 10.12 13.47 7.96
C GLY A 454 9.08 14.49 7.49
N ASP A 455 7.79 14.23 7.73
CA ASP A 455 6.72 15.20 7.48
C ASP A 455 6.95 16.44 8.38
N LYS A 456 6.70 17.65 7.84
CA LYS A 456 6.85 18.91 8.59
C LYS A 456 5.99 18.86 9.86
N SER A 457 6.56 19.29 11.00
CA SER A 457 5.87 19.31 12.30
C SER A 457 4.52 20.03 12.21
N GLY A 458 3.45 19.39 12.71
CA GLY A 458 2.07 19.93 12.69
C GLY A 458 1.21 19.55 11.48
N SER A 459 1.70 18.67 10.60
CA SER A 459 0.99 18.23 9.38
C SER A 459 -0.27 17.39 9.62
N ALA A 460 -0.47 16.84 10.83
CA ALA A 460 -1.74 16.20 11.20
C ALA A 460 -2.07 16.31 12.69
N GLU A 461 -3.21 16.93 12.97
CA GLU A 461 -3.88 16.84 14.26
C GLU A 461 -4.51 15.44 14.42
N CYS A 462 -4.13 14.72 15.46
CA CYS A 462 -4.66 13.38 15.72
C CYS A 462 -6.18 13.38 16.00
N ARG A 463 -6.69 14.40 16.71
CA ARG A 463 -8.11 14.51 17.08
C ARG A 463 -8.66 13.23 17.72
N LEU A 464 -7.90 12.66 18.67
CA LEU A 464 -8.22 11.40 19.37
C LEU A 464 -8.29 10.15 18.46
N ALA A 465 -7.72 10.22 17.25
CA ALA A 465 -7.59 9.08 16.35
C ALA A 465 -6.46 8.11 16.74
N CYS A 466 -5.93 8.12 17.95
CA CYS A 466 -5.06 7.04 18.40
C CYS A 466 -5.31 6.67 19.85
N ASP A 467 -4.93 5.46 20.23
CA ASP A 467 -5.00 4.93 21.59
C ASP A 467 -4.36 5.87 22.63
N VAL A 468 -3.13 6.36 22.39
CA VAL A 468 -2.41 7.28 23.29
C VAL A 468 -3.22 8.55 23.56
N CYS A 469 -3.73 9.21 22.51
CA CYS A 469 -4.48 10.46 22.64
C CYS A 469 -5.88 10.24 23.23
N LYS A 470 -6.48 9.07 23.00
CA LYS A 470 -7.84 8.74 23.45
C LYS A 470 -7.89 8.26 24.89
N GLU A 471 -6.96 7.40 25.31
CA GLU A 471 -6.92 6.80 26.66
C GLU A 471 -6.05 7.61 27.63
N GLY A 472 -5.03 8.31 27.11
CA GLY A 472 -4.00 8.97 27.90
C GLY A 472 -2.83 8.04 28.26
N PRO A 473 -1.62 8.61 28.45
CA PRO A 473 -0.38 7.83 28.57
C PRO A 473 -0.36 6.90 29.79
N ALA A 474 -0.88 7.35 30.94
CA ALA A 474 -0.89 6.56 32.16
C ALA A 474 -1.75 5.29 32.06
N LYS A 475 -2.95 5.38 31.47
CA LYS A 475 -3.84 4.22 31.28
C LYS A 475 -3.27 3.26 30.26
N LEU A 476 -2.68 3.80 29.18
CA LEU A 476 -2.05 3.00 28.14
C LEU A 476 -0.83 2.25 28.67
N LYS A 477 -0.01 2.90 29.50
CA LYS A 477 1.13 2.25 30.17
C LYS A 477 0.69 1.07 31.02
N LYS A 478 -0.36 1.23 31.84
CA LYS A 478 -0.95 0.13 32.62
C LYS A 478 -1.50 -0.99 31.74
N ARG A 479 -2.10 -0.66 30.58
CA ARG A 479 -2.58 -1.65 29.60
C ARG A 479 -1.43 -2.43 28.95
N LYS A 480 -0.33 -1.75 28.62
CA LYS A 480 0.91 -2.38 28.12
C LYS A 480 1.51 -3.32 29.15
N GLU A 481 1.72 -2.85 30.37
CA GLU A 481 2.31 -3.63 31.46
C GLU A 481 1.48 -4.88 31.76
N LYS A 482 0.15 -4.75 31.82
CA LYS A 482 -0.74 -5.89 32.04
C LYS A 482 -0.73 -6.88 30.87
N GLY A 483 -0.73 -6.39 29.63
CA GLY A 483 -0.81 -7.24 28.44
C GLY A 483 0.49 -7.93 28.07
N LEU A 484 1.64 -7.37 28.46
CA LEU A 484 2.98 -7.94 28.22
C LEU A 484 3.61 -8.56 29.46
N ALA A 485 2.85 -8.71 30.55
CA ALA A 485 3.33 -9.36 31.76
C ALA A 485 3.67 -10.82 31.46
N THR A 486 4.88 -11.24 31.83
CA THR A 486 5.28 -12.65 31.78
C THR A 486 4.41 -13.48 32.73
N GLU A 487 4.42 -14.80 32.60
CA GLU A 487 3.65 -15.68 33.50
C GLU A 487 3.99 -15.45 34.97
N ALA A 488 5.28 -15.25 35.29
CA ALA A 488 5.76 -14.92 36.63
C ALA A 488 5.31 -13.54 37.12
N GLU A 489 5.42 -12.49 36.28
CA GLU A 489 4.98 -11.14 36.64
C GLU A 489 3.45 -11.06 36.78
N ALA A 490 2.71 -11.81 35.97
CA ALA A 490 1.25 -11.84 36.04
C ALA A 490 0.73 -12.59 37.28
N MET A 491 1.46 -13.59 37.76
CA MET A 491 1.22 -14.18 39.08
C MET A 491 1.34 -13.11 40.18
N GLU A 492 2.37 -12.27 40.14
CA GLU A 492 2.57 -11.17 41.09
C GLU A 492 1.43 -10.13 41.04
N PHE A 493 0.92 -9.80 39.84
CA PHE A 493 -0.26 -8.94 39.68
C PHE A 493 -1.59 -9.58 40.14
N THR A 494 -1.63 -10.90 40.32
CA THR A 494 -2.83 -11.66 40.68
C THR A 494 -2.77 -12.29 42.08
N GLN A 495 -1.68 -12.10 42.82
CA GLN A 495 -1.50 -12.68 44.16
C GLN A 495 -2.59 -12.18 45.14
N ARG A 496 -3.61 -13.03 45.29
CA ARG A 496 -3.98 -13.57 46.60
C ARG A 496 -2.70 -13.92 47.34
N GLU A 497 -2.59 -13.46 48.58
CA GLU A 497 -1.47 -13.78 49.47
C GLU A 497 -1.18 -15.29 49.42
N PRO A 498 0.09 -15.72 49.35
CA PRO A 498 0.42 -17.12 49.54
C PRO A 498 -0.14 -17.54 50.89
N ILE A 499 -0.91 -18.62 50.91
CA ILE A 499 -1.31 -19.27 52.16
C ILE A 499 0.02 -19.69 52.80
N LEU A 500 0.44 -18.93 53.81
CA LEU A 500 1.50 -19.37 54.71
C LEU A 500 0.97 -20.63 55.37
N ASP A 501 1.62 -21.76 55.09
CA ASP A 501 1.40 -23.00 55.82
C ASP A 501 1.55 -22.67 57.32
N TYR A 502 0.43 -22.74 58.04
CA TYR A 502 0.42 -22.82 59.48
C TYR A 502 0.97 -24.20 59.83
N GLU A 503 2.29 -24.30 60.00
CA GLU A 503 2.86 -25.40 60.76
C GLU A 503 2.38 -25.25 62.21
N SER A 504 1.47 -26.12 62.56
CA SER A 504 0.95 -26.39 63.91
C SER A 504 2.07 -26.87 64.84
N GLU A 505 1.96 -26.43 66.09
CA GLU A 505 2.69 -26.90 67.29
C GLU A 505 2.88 -28.42 67.39
#